data_AF-A0AAU7K636-F1
#
_entry.id   AF-A0AAU7K636-F1
#
_cell.length_a   1.000
_cell.length_b   1.000
_cell.length_c   1.000
_cell.angle_alpha   90.00
_cell.angle_beta   90.00
_cell.angle_gamma   90.00
#
_symmetry.space_group_name_H-M   'P 1'
#
loop_
_entity.id
_entity.type
_entity.pdbx_description
1 polymer ?
#
loop_
_entity_poly.entity_id
_entity_poly.type
_entity_poly.pdbx_seq_one_letter_code
_entity_poly.pdbx_strand_id
1 'polypeptide(L)'
;MRLSDMGENFFNETEYIDGFNLGYKIAQEFPELAEIIGQAKSKSDRFDGLKDGRQQFLEEQLKEKAIEQDKNHDTPAWLKDDRMGNLDKGFDKPKSKDIEPDL
;
A
#
# COMPACT_ATOMS: atom_id res chain seq x y z
N MET A 1 -37.99 -17.79 33.07
CA MET A 1 -37.33 -17.47 31.80
C MET A 1 -36.03 -16.75 32.15
N ARG A 2 -34.86 -17.39 32.02
CA ARG A 2 -33.57 -16.76 32.33
C ARG A 2 -33.11 -15.97 31.11
N LEU A 3 -32.88 -14.67 31.30
CA LEU A 3 -32.31 -13.74 30.31
C LEU A 3 -30.79 -13.93 30.24
N SER A 4 -30.33 -15.07 29.74
CA SER A 4 -28.89 -15.39 29.66
C SER A 4 -28.42 -15.67 28.23
N ASP A 5 -29.01 -15.01 27.24
CA ASP A 5 -28.70 -15.26 25.83
C ASP A 5 -28.67 -13.99 24.96
N MET A 6 -28.03 -12.94 25.47
CA MET A 6 -27.49 -11.87 24.62
C MET A 6 -25.98 -11.87 24.80
N GLY A 7 -25.31 -12.68 23.99
CA GLY A 7 -23.86 -12.69 23.87
C GLY A 7 -23.39 -11.37 23.29
N GLU A 8 -23.17 -10.38 24.14
CA GLU A 8 -22.33 -9.23 23.84
C GLU A 8 -20.91 -9.77 23.60
N ASN A 9 -20.56 -10.01 22.33
CA ASN A 9 -19.18 -10.17 21.93
C ASN A 9 -18.53 -8.80 22.04
N PHE A 10 -18.04 -8.48 23.24
CA PHE A 10 -17.18 -7.33 23.44
C PHE A 10 -15.92 -7.53 22.63
N PHE A 11 -15.58 -6.56 21.80
CA PHE A 11 -14.30 -6.54 21.08
C PHE A 11 -13.16 -6.69 22.09
N ASN A 12 -12.37 -7.74 21.92
CA ASN A 12 -11.19 -8.02 22.71
C ASN A 12 -9.94 -7.59 21.94
N GLU A 13 -9.51 -6.36 22.20
CA GLU A 13 -8.34 -5.74 21.57
C GLU A 13 -7.06 -6.57 21.73
N THR A 14 -6.86 -7.20 22.89
CA THR A 14 -5.65 -8.00 23.13
C THR A 14 -5.63 -9.24 22.23
N GLU A 15 -6.77 -9.92 22.14
CA GLU A 15 -6.92 -11.07 21.25
C GLU A 15 -6.72 -10.69 19.79
N TYR A 16 -7.26 -9.55 19.37
CA TYR A 16 -7.05 -9.00 18.02
C TYR A 16 -5.57 -8.75 17.74
N ILE A 17 -4.87 -8.01 18.61
CA ILE A 17 -3.45 -7.66 18.43
C ILE A 17 -2.58 -8.92 18.38
N ASP A 18 -2.82 -9.89 19.25
CA ASP A 18 -2.10 -11.17 19.24
C ASP A 18 -2.34 -11.94 17.95
N GLY A 19 -3.59 -11.94 17.47
CA GLY A 19 -3.98 -12.45 16.17
C GLY A 19 -3.19 -11.79 15.04
N PHE A 20 -3.19 -10.47 15.01
CA PHE A 20 -2.50 -9.65 14.01
C PHE A 20 -1.02 -9.96 13.91
N ASN A 21 -0.32 -9.90 15.04
CA ASN A 21 1.11 -10.18 15.09
C ASN A 21 1.42 -11.60 14.62
N LEU A 22 0.56 -12.57 14.98
CA LEU A 22 0.69 -13.95 14.55
C LEU A 22 0.48 -14.09 13.04
N GLY A 23 -0.59 -13.48 12.49
CA GLY A 23 -0.90 -13.52 11.07
C GLY A 23 0.21 -12.92 10.21
N TYR A 24 0.76 -11.79 10.63
CA TYR A 24 1.90 -11.15 9.98
C TYR A 24 3.13 -12.07 9.94
N LYS A 25 3.52 -12.64 11.09
CA LYS A 25 4.66 -13.57 11.17
C LYS A 25 4.45 -14.85 10.36
N ILE A 26 3.25 -15.43 10.38
CA ILE A 26 2.94 -16.62 9.60
C ILE A 26 3.05 -16.30 8.10
N ALA A 27 2.56 -15.15 7.64
CA ALA A 27 2.68 -14.75 6.24
C ALA A 27 4.13 -14.58 5.80
N GLN A 28 5.00 -14.09 6.69
CA GLN A 28 6.43 -13.93 6.45
C GLN A 28 7.17 -15.28 6.37
N GLU A 29 6.94 -16.18 7.32
CA GLU A 29 7.71 -17.42 7.45
C GLU A 29 7.10 -18.61 6.68
N PHE A 30 5.76 -18.66 6.59
CA PHE A 30 5.00 -19.79 6.06
C PHE A 30 3.83 -19.32 5.17
N PRO A 31 4.10 -18.78 3.96
CA PRO A 31 3.09 -18.17 3.11
C PRO A 31 1.96 -19.12 2.68
N GLU A 32 2.28 -20.40 2.42
CA GLU A 32 1.27 -21.42 2.06
C GLU A 32 0.29 -21.67 3.22
N LEU A 33 0.81 -21.72 4.45
CA LEU A 33 -0.02 -21.87 5.65
C LEU A 33 -0.90 -20.64 5.86
N ALA A 34 -0.33 -19.45 5.65
CA ALA A 34 -1.06 -18.19 5.75
C ALA A 34 -2.26 -18.13 4.79
N GLU A 35 -2.11 -18.65 3.57
CA GLU A 35 -3.20 -18.74 2.59
C GLU A 35 -4.34 -19.65 3.08
N ILE A 36 -4.01 -20.84 3.56
CA ILE A 36 -5.02 -21.79 4.07
C ILE A 36 -5.77 -21.19 5.26
N ILE A 37 -5.06 -20.57 6.20
CA ILE A 37 -5.68 -19.94 7.37
C ILE A 37 -6.56 -18.76 6.95
N GLY A 38 -6.14 -17.96 5.96
CA GLY A 38 -6.92 -16.84 5.44
C GLY A 38 -8.27 -17.26 4.84
N GLN A 39 -8.36 -18.46 4.27
CA GLN A 39 -9.60 -19.01 3.71
C GLN A 39 -10.58 -19.51 4.77
N ALA A 40 -10.11 -19.78 6.00
CA ALA A 40 -10.97 -20.25 7.07
C ALA A 40 -11.99 -19.17 7.49
N LYS A 41 -13.16 -19.64 7.93
CA LYS A 41 -14.26 -18.78 8.41
C LYS A 41 -14.40 -18.98 9.92
N SER A 42 -13.96 -17.99 10.69
CA SER A 42 -14.22 -17.86 12.13
C SER A 42 -14.64 -16.43 12.42
N LYS A 43 -15.39 -16.24 13.50
CA LYS A 43 -15.84 -14.94 14.01
C LYS A 43 -15.28 -14.76 15.42
N SER A 44 -13.98 -14.50 15.49
CA SER A 44 -13.31 -14.15 16.73
C SER A 44 -12.34 -13.01 16.46
N ASP A 45 -12.19 -12.09 17.41
CA ASP A 45 -11.34 -10.91 17.24
C ASP A 45 -9.90 -11.32 16.94
N ARG A 46 -9.41 -12.40 17.57
CA ARG A 46 -8.12 -13.00 17.24
C ARG A 46 -7.98 -13.44 15.79
N PHE A 47 -9.04 -14.00 15.22
CA PHE A 47 -9.00 -14.50 13.85
C PHE A 47 -9.12 -13.36 12.83
N ASP A 48 -9.88 -12.33 13.16
CA ASP A 48 -9.95 -11.09 12.37
C ASP A 48 -8.59 -10.40 12.37
N GLY A 49 -7.95 -10.25 13.53
CA GLY A 49 -6.58 -9.75 13.65
C GLY A 49 -5.61 -10.55 12.79
N LEU A 50 -5.67 -11.89 12.85
CA LEU A 50 -4.80 -12.75 12.04
C LEU A 50 -4.93 -12.50 10.54
N LYS A 51 -6.17 -12.34 10.03
CA LYS A 51 -6.41 -12.03 8.62
C LYS A 51 -5.82 -10.67 8.23
N ASP A 52 -6.04 -9.67 9.07
CA ASP A 52 -5.56 -8.31 8.83
C ASP A 52 -4.03 -8.25 8.86
N GLY A 53 -3.38 -8.95 9.80
CA GLY A 53 -1.93 -9.04 9.88
C GLY A 53 -1.29 -9.69 8.65
N ARG A 54 -1.90 -10.76 8.12
CA ARG A 54 -1.48 -11.36 6.85
C ARG A 54 -1.66 -10.38 5.70
N GLN A 55 -2.79 -9.70 5.64
CA GLN A 55 -3.11 -8.76 4.56
C GLN A 55 -2.10 -7.59 4.55
N GLN A 56 -1.77 -7.04 5.72
CA GLN A 56 -0.76 -6.01 5.89
C GLN A 56 0.59 -6.43 5.30
N PHE A 57 1.08 -7.63 5.64
CA PHE A 57 2.33 -8.15 5.08
C PHE A 57 2.30 -8.23 3.56
N LEU A 58 1.21 -8.74 2.97
CA LEU A 58 1.09 -8.84 1.52
C LEU A 58 1.10 -7.47 0.83
N GLU A 59 0.45 -6.47 1.42
CA GLU A 59 0.45 -5.10 0.91
C GLU A 59 1.84 -4.46 0.96
N GLU A 60 2.59 -4.70 2.03
CA GLU A 60 3.97 -4.25 2.16
C GLU A 60 4.87 -4.89 1.10
N GLN A 61 4.75 -6.21 0.89
CA GLN A 61 5.50 -6.92 -0.15
C GLN A 61 5.16 -6.42 -1.55
N LEU A 62 3.91 -6.05 -1.81
CA LEU A 62 3.51 -5.46 -3.09
C LEU A 62 4.10 -4.06 -3.28
N LYS A 63 4.09 -3.22 -2.23
CA LYS A 63 4.70 -1.88 -2.25
C LYS A 63 6.21 -1.95 -2.47
N GLU A 64 6.90 -2.87 -1.79
CA GLU A 64 8.34 -3.05 -1.94
C GLU A 64 8.70 -3.44 -3.38
N LYS A 65 7.98 -4.40 -3.95
CA LYS A 65 8.16 -4.80 -5.37
C LYS A 65 7.86 -3.68 -6.34
N ALA A 66 6.85 -2.85 -6.07
CA ALA A 66 6.54 -1.69 -6.91
C ALA A 66 7.69 -0.66 -6.89
N ILE A 67 8.28 -0.40 -5.73
CA ILE A 67 9.45 0.49 -5.60
C ILE A 67 10.67 -0.08 -6.32
N GLU A 68 10.90 -1.39 -6.25
CA GLU A 68 11.98 -2.05 -7.01
C GLU A 68 11.78 -1.93 -8.52
N GLN A 69 10.54 -2.05 -8.99
CA GLN A 69 10.21 -1.84 -10.40
C GLN A 69 10.44 -0.39 -10.83
N ASP A 70 10.04 0.60 -10.02
CA ASP A 70 10.28 2.02 -10.30
C ASP A 70 11.78 2.38 -10.32
N LYS A 71 12.60 1.74 -9.49
CA LYS A 71 14.07 1.91 -9.51
C LYS A 71 14.70 1.35 -10.79
N ASN A 72 14.13 0.28 -11.34
CA ASN A 72 14.59 -0.35 -12.57
C ASN A 72 13.92 0.23 -13.84
N HIS A 73 12.84 1.00 -13.67
CA HIS A 73 12.26 1.78 -14.76
C HIS A 73 13.15 3.00 -14.97
N ASP A 74 14.21 2.77 -15.73
CA ASP A 74 15.04 3.81 -16.31
C ASP A 74 14.11 4.86 -16.89
N THR A 75 14.02 5.99 -16.19
CA THR A 75 13.12 7.07 -16.58
C THR A 75 13.51 7.44 -18.01
N PRO A 76 12.55 7.44 -18.94
CA PRO A 76 12.89 7.64 -20.34
C PRO A 76 13.61 8.99 -20.46
N ALA A 77 14.65 9.06 -21.30
CA ALA A 77 15.64 10.14 -21.29
C ALA A 77 15.03 11.55 -21.35
N TRP A 78 13.87 11.70 -21.99
CA TRP A 78 13.13 12.96 -22.08
C TRP A 78 12.58 13.50 -20.74
N LEU A 79 12.49 12.66 -19.69
CA LEU A 79 12.02 13.06 -18.35
C LEU A 79 13.18 13.43 -17.41
N LYS A 80 14.43 13.17 -17.80
CA LYS A 80 15.63 13.40 -16.97
C LYS A 80 16.17 14.84 -17.07
N ASP A 81 15.80 15.61 -18.09
CA ASP A 81 16.35 16.96 -18.34
C ASP A 81 15.68 18.10 -17.57
N ASP A 82 14.49 17.91 -17.00
CA ASP A 82 13.71 19.02 -16.42
C ASP A 82 14.05 19.37 -14.96
N ARG A 83 14.91 18.59 -14.27
CA ARG A 83 15.23 18.86 -12.84
C ARG A 83 16.57 19.57 -12.59
N MET A 84 17.37 19.86 -13.61
CA MET A 84 18.68 20.52 -13.45
C MET A 84 18.87 21.79 -14.31
N GLY A 85 17.80 22.37 -14.85
CA GLY A 85 17.88 23.52 -15.77
C GLY A 85 17.56 24.90 -15.20
N ASN A 86 17.31 25.06 -13.90
CA ASN A 86 16.91 26.35 -13.32
C ASN A 86 17.81 26.75 -12.16
N LEU A 87 19.00 27.27 -12.49
CA LEU A 87 19.68 28.36 -11.78
C LEU A 87 20.82 28.82 -12.72
N ASP A 88 20.80 30.12 -13.04
CA ASP A 88 21.71 30.84 -13.93
C ASP A 88 21.60 30.56 -15.45
N LYS A 89 20.75 31.36 -16.11
CA LYS A 89 21.24 32.33 -17.12
C LYS A 89 20.10 33.23 -17.65
N GLY A 90 20.28 34.53 -17.40
CA GLY A 90 19.93 35.66 -18.27
C GLY A 90 18.60 35.62 -19.02
N PHE A 91 17.58 36.26 -18.44
CA PHE A 91 16.34 36.58 -19.13
C PHE A 91 16.57 37.77 -20.09
N ASP A 92 17.09 37.51 -21.29
CA ASP A 92 17.08 38.48 -22.39
C ASP A 92 16.00 38.09 -23.42
N LYS A 93 14.87 38.81 -23.38
CA LYS A 93 13.88 38.84 -24.46
C LYS A 93 14.54 39.29 -25.77
N PRO A 94 14.08 38.81 -26.94
CA PRO A 94 13.27 39.73 -27.75
C PRO A 94 12.14 39.10 -28.60
N LYS A 95 11.02 39.82 -28.61
CA LYS A 95 10.16 40.22 -29.75
C LYS A 95 9.51 39.17 -30.68
N SER A 96 8.19 39.04 -30.49
CA SER A 96 7.10 39.11 -31.49
C SER A 96 7.36 38.58 -32.91
N LYS A 97 6.60 37.53 -33.28
CA LYS A 97 6.16 37.34 -34.67
C LYS A 97 4.65 37.13 -34.68
N ASP A 98 3.99 38.04 -35.37
CA ASP A 98 2.57 38.09 -35.65
C ASP A 98 2.13 36.83 -36.42
N ILE A 99 1.01 36.24 -36.01
CA ILE A 99 0.29 35.22 -36.77
C ILE A 99 -1.09 35.82 -37.01
N GLU A 100 -1.29 36.42 -38.18
CA GLU A 100 -2.64 36.73 -38.66
C GLU A 100 -3.31 35.41 -39.10
N PRO A 101 -4.61 35.20 -38.80
CA PRO A 101 -5.36 34.06 -39.30
C PRO A 101 -5.87 34.32 -40.72
N ASP A 102 -5.56 33.41 -41.65
CA ASP A 102 -6.19 33.40 -42.97
C ASP A 102 -7.66 32.96 -42.85
N LEU A 103 -8.54 33.72 -43.52
CA LEU A 103 -9.99 33.46 -43.69
C LEU A 103 -10.26 32.35 -44.71
#